data_AF-A0A0K0JHY5-F1
#
_entry.id   AF-A0A0K0JHY5-F1
#
_cell.length_a   1.000
_cell.length_b   1.000
_cell.length_c   1.000
_cell.angle_alpha   90.00
_cell.angle_beta   90.00
_cell.angle_gamma   90.00
#
_symmetry.space_group_name_H-M   'P 1'
#
loop_
_entity.id
_entity.type
_entity.pdbx_description
1 polymer ?
#
loop_
_entity_poly.entity_id
_entity_poly.type
_entity_poly.pdbx_seq_one_letter_code
_entity_poly.pdbx_strand_id
1 'polypeptide(L)'
;MAFLKRWCFTFIDYWKMVGNDYLVVVEDLLKDAKRRPIITAMKLLPFGSAFYAYKTNPNERDMLNSLVEKRRQMVLVPNSIHSKTADDEIASRTLYACMRIEILF
;
A
#
# COMPACT_ATOMS: atom_id res chain seq x y z
N MET A 1 -3.18 46.72 -15.45
CA MET A 1 -2.30 45.53 -15.59
C MET A 1 -1.12 45.43 -14.61
N ALA A 2 -0.51 46.53 -14.13
CA ALA A 2 0.75 46.47 -13.34
C ALA A 2 0.62 45.77 -11.96
N PHE A 3 -0.52 45.94 -11.29
CA PHE A 3 -0.76 45.36 -9.96
C PHE A 3 -0.83 43.82 -9.97
N LEU A 4 -1.49 43.24 -10.97
CA LEU A 4 -1.58 41.78 -11.17
C LEU A 4 -0.22 41.15 -11.49
N LYS A 5 0.60 41.81 -12.33
CA LYS A 5 1.96 41.34 -12.62
C LYS A 5 2.80 41.32 -11.36
N ARG A 6 2.76 42.38 -10.55
CA ARG A 6 3.53 42.47 -9.29
C ARG A 6 3.12 41.38 -8.30
N TRP A 7 1.82 41.15 -8.13
CA TRP A 7 1.30 40.07 -7.27
C TRP A 7 1.76 38.68 -7.72
N CYS A 8 1.71 38.40 -9.03
CA CYS A 8 2.12 37.11 -9.60
C CYS A 8 3.62 36.85 -9.39
N PHE A 9 4.47 37.87 -9.55
CA PHE A 9 5.90 37.74 -9.28
C PHE A 9 6.20 37.50 -7.79
N THR A 10 5.59 38.24 -6.88
CA THR A 10 5.75 37.99 -5.43
C THR A 10 5.23 36.61 -5.00
N PHE A 11 4.16 36.13 -5.63
CA PHE A 11 3.65 34.79 -5.36
C PHE A 11 4.65 33.72 -5.81
N ILE A 12 5.20 33.86 -7.03
CA ILE A 12 6.22 32.94 -7.54
C ILE A 12 7.47 32.96 -6.66
N ASP A 13 7.94 34.14 -6.26
CA ASP A 13 9.14 34.26 -5.45
C ASP A 13 8.94 33.71 -4.03
N TYR A 14 7.75 33.87 -3.46
CA TYR A 14 7.38 33.21 -2.21
C TYR A 14 7.43 31.68 -2.33
N TRP A 15 6.83 31.10 -3.38
CA TRP A 15 6.86 29.65 -3.58
C TRP A 15 8.26 29.12 -3.88
N LYS A 16 9.12 29.90 -4.56
CA LYS A 16 10.54 29.57 -4.72
C LYS A 16 11.27 29.53 -3.38
N MET A 17 11.03 30.54 -2.53
CA MET A 17 11.62 30.59 -1.19
C MET A 17 11.18 29.39 -0.34
N VAL A 18 9.86 29.12 -0.30
CA VAL A 18 9.31 27.96 0.40
C VAL A 18 9.89 26.64 -0.13
N GLY A 19 9.97 26.48 -1.46
CA GLY A 19 10.58 25.31 -2.07
C GLY A 19 12.05 25.15 -1.70
N ASN A 20 12.81 26.25 -1.68
CA ASN A 20 14.21 26.25 -1.28
C ASN A 20 14.38 25.83 0.19
N ASP A 21 13.52 26.30 1.09
CA ASP A 21 13.57 25.89 2.51
C ASP A 21 13.33 24.38 2.68
N TYR A 22 12.36 23.81 1.95
CA TYR A 22 12.14 22.36 1.98
C TYR A 22 13.33 21.58 1.40
N LEU A 23 13.99 22.08 0.36
CA LEU A 23 15.19 21.43 -0.21
C LEU A 23 16.34 21.40 0.79
N VAL A 24 16.57 22.48 1.53
CA VAL A 24 17.59 22.53 2.60
C VAL A 24 17.28 21.50 3.68
N VAL A 25 16.02 21.40 4.12
CA VAL A 25 15.59 20.38 5.09
C VAL A 25 15.82 18.96 4.57
N VAL A 26 15.54 18.71 3.30
CA VAL A 26 15.80 17.40 2.67
C VAL A 26 17.30 17.09 2.64
N GLU A 27 18.14 18.05 2.30
CA GLU A 27 19.60 17.87 2.27
C GLU A 27 20.14 17.54 3.67
N ASP A 28 19.67 18.25 4.70
CA ASP A 28 20.06 17.99 6.09
C ASP A 28 19.55 16.64 6.59
N LEU A 29 18.32 16.27 6.24
CA LEU A 29 17.78 14.93 6.51
C LEU A 29 18.65 13.83 5.89
N LEU A 30 19.15 14.02 4.65
CA LEU A 30 20.02 13.05 3.99
C LEU A 30 21.40 12.96 4.66
N LYS A 31 21.95 14.08 5.13
CA LYS A 31 23.20 14.10 5.90
C LYS A 31 23.03 13.38 7.24
N ASP A 32 21.95 13.65 7.96
CA ASP A 32 21.63 13.00 9.23
C ASP A 32 21.33 11.52 9.08
N ALA A 33 20.66 11.14 7.98
CA ALA A 33 20.41 9.74 7.63
C ALA A 33 21.71 8.95 7.51
N LYS A 34 22.73 9.53 6.85
CA LYS A 34 24.07 8.94 6.74
C LYS A 34 24.81 8.89 8.06
N ARG A 35 24.64 9.90 8.92
CA ARG A 35 25.33 9.99 10.22
C ARG A 35 24.81 8.97 11.23
N ARG A 36 23.50 8.68 11.23
CA ARG A 36 22.85 7.78 12.20
C ARG A 36 21.88 6.82 11.48
N PRO A 37 22.40 5.84 10.72
CA PRO A 37 21.57 4.98 9.86
C PRO A 37 20.57 4.14 10.67
N ILE A 38 20.96 3.64 11.85
CA ILE A 38 20.09 2.78 12.67
C ILE A 38 18.87 3.55 13.18
N ILE A 39 19.07 4.77 13.71
CA ILE A 39 17.97 5.59 14.21
C ILE A 39 17.06 6.02 13.06
N THR A 40 17.64 6.36 11.90
CA THR A 40 16.87 6.69 10.70
C THR A 40 16.04 5.51 10.21
N ALA A 41 16.60 4.30 10.19
CA ALA A 41 15.87 3.09 9.84
C ALA A 41 14.69 2.85 10.79
N MET A 42 14.87 3.01 12.10
CA MET A 42 13.77 2.91 13.07
C MET A 42 12.68 3.95 12.81
N LYS A 43 13.05 5.19 12.46
CA LYS A 43 12.10 6.25 12.11
C LYS A 43 11.36 5.99 10.79
N LEU A 44 12.01 5.32 9.83
CA LEU A 44 11.42 4.97 8.53
C LEU A 44 10.59 3.68 8.57
N LEU A 45 10.76 2.85 9.60
CA LEU A 45 10.07 1.57 9.73
C LEU A 45 8.53 1.72 9.65
N PRO A 46 7.87 2.67 10.34
CA PRO A 46 6.42 2.86 10.23
C PRO A 46 5.95 3.20 8.81
N PHE A 47 6.75 3.97 8.06
CA PHE A 47 6.42 4.32 6.68
C PHE A 47 6.53 3.11 5.77
N GLY A 48 7.59 2.31 5.94
CA GLY A 48 7.77 1.06 5.20
C GLY A 48 6.66 0.03 5.51
N SER A 49 6.30 -0.13 6.78
CA SER A 49 5.24 -1.06 7.19
C SER A 49 3.85 -0.60 6.71
N ALA A 50 3.54 0.70 6.78
CA ALA A 50 2.30 1.25 6.25
C ALA A 50 2.21 1.06 4.73
N PHE A 51 3.29 1.33 4.00
CA PHE A 51 3.34 1.09 2.55
C PHE A 51 3.17 -0.39 2.21
N TYR A 52 3.83 -1.27 2.95
CA TYR A 52 3.68 -2.73 2.78
C TYR A 52 2.24 -3.18 3.04
N ALA A 53 1.62 -2.71 4.13
CA ALA A 53 0.24 -3.02 4.46
C ALA A 53 -0.72 -2.52 3.38
N TYR A 54 -0.51 -1.31 2.86
CA TYR A 54 -1.32 -0.76 1.77
C TYR A 54 -1.20 -1.57 0.48
N LYS A 55 0.01 -2.01 0.12
CA LYS A 55 0.25 -2.78 -1.11
C LYS A 55 -0.19 -4.24 -1.01
N THR A 56 -0.04 -4.85 0.16
CA THR A 56 -0.21 -6.30 0.34
C THR A 56 -1.62 -6.67 0.78
N ASN A 57 -2.36 -5.77 1.43
CA ASN A 57 -3.72 -6.05 1.87
C ASN A 57 -4.69 -6.02 0.67
N PRO A 58 -5.23 -7.17 0.21
CA PRO A 58 -6.13 -7.20 -0.94
C PRO A 58 -7.49 -6.59 -0.57
N ASN A 59 -8.15 -5.98 -1.55
CA ASN A 59 -9.55 -5.63 -1.41
C ASN A 59 -10.41 -6.90 -1.41
N GLU A 60 -11.62 -6.81 -0.86
CA GLU A 60 -12.55 -7.95 -0.79
C GLU A 60 -12.80 -8.58 -2.17
N ARG A 61 -12.97 -7.77 -3.22
CA ARG A 61 -13.16 -8.24 -4.59
C ARG A 61 -11.96 -9.01 -5.12
N ASP A 62 -10.75 -8.51 -4.86
CA ASP A 62 -9.51 -9.14 -5.33
C ASP A 62 -9.28 -10.47 -4.59
N MET A 63 -9.57 -10.49 -3.29
CA MET A 63 -9.55 -11.71 -2.48
C MET A 63 -10.54 -12.76 -3.01
N LEU A 64 -11.80 -12.38 -3.27
CA LEU A 64 -12.82 -13.29 -3.78
C LEU A 64 -12.49 -13.82 -5.18
N ASN A 65 -12.02 -12.95 -6.08
CA ASN A 65 -11.57 -13.36 -7.42
C ASN A 65 -10.41 -14.35 -7.34
N SER A 66 -9.44 -14.10 -6.44
CA SER A 66 -8.33 -15.02 -6.19
C SER A 66 -8.81 -16.39 -5.71
N LEU A 67 -9.79 -16.44 -4.79
CA LEU A 67 -10.36 -17.70 -4.30
C LEU A 67 -11.07 -18.50 -5.42
N VAL A 68 -11.84 -17.83 -6.28
CA VAL A 68 -12.50 -18.46 -7.43
C VAL A 68 -11.47 -19.04 -8.39
N GLU A 69 -10.43 -18.27 -8.71
CA GLU A 69 -9.36 -18.71 -9.60
C GLU A 69 -8.60 -19.90 -9.03
N LYS A 70 -8.28 -19.89 -7.73
CA LYS A 70 -7.63 -21.02 -7.05
C LYS A 70 -8.50 -22.28 -7.05
N ARG A 71 -9.81 -22.14 -6.83
CA ARG A 71 -10.74 -23.27 -6.96
C ARG A 71 -10.74 -23.84 -8.37
N ARG A 72 -10.78 -22.97 -9.38
CA ARG A 72 -10.74 -23.39 -10.79
C ARG A 72 -9.46 -24.18 -11.09
N GLN A 73 -8.32 -23.73 -10.57
CA GLN A 73 -7.04 -24.43 -10.73
C GLN A 73 -7.08 -25.84 -10.11
N MET A 74 -7.69 -26.01 -8.92
CA MET A 74 -7.79 -27.35 -8.30
C MET A 74 -8.71 -28.30 -9.07
N VAL A 75 -9.76 -27.80 -9.73
CA VAL A 75 -10.65 -28.63 -10.58
C VAL A 75 -9.89 -29.24 -11.78
N LEU A 76 -8.83 -28.58 -12.26
CA LEU A 76 -8.01 -29.08 -13.37
C LEU A 76 -7.07 -30.22 -12.94
N VAL A 77 -6.86 -30.38 -11.64
CA VAL A 77 -5.97 -31.38 -11.06
C VAL A 77 -6.82 -32.57 -10.62
N PRO A 78 -6.40 -33.83 -10.85
CA PRO A 78 -7.13 -34.98 -10.33
C PRO A 78 -7.03 -35.07 -8.80
N ASN A 79 -8.13 -35.45 -8.15
CA ASN A 79 -8.22 -35.53 -6.68
C ASN A 79 -7.13 -36.41 -6.04
N SER A 80 -6.56 -37.37 -6.78
CA SER A 80 -5.49 -38.25 -6.28
C SER A 80 -4.17 -37.53 -5.98
N ILE A 81 -3.96 -36.33 -6.55
CA ILE A 81 -2.76 -35.51 -6.32
C ILE A 81 -3.07 -34.17 -5.64
N HIS A 82 -4.32 -33.97 -5.19
CA HIS A 82 -4.69 -32.79 -4.42
C HIS A 82 -3.99 -32.81 -3.06
N SER A 83 -3.56 -31.62 -2.61
CA SER A 83 -3.12 -31.47 -1.23
C SER A 83 -4.34 -31.24 -0.35
N LYS A 84 -4.54 -32.14 0.62
CA LYS A 84 -5.63 -32.04 1.59
C LYS A 84 -5.66 -30.68 2.31
N THR A 85 -4.49 -30.09 2.59
CA THR A 85 -4.41 -28.77 3.23
C THR A 85 -4.97 -27.67 2.35
N ALA A 86 -4.75 -27.74 1.03
CA ALA A 86 -5.26 -26.74 0.09
C ALA A 86 -6.79 -26.85 -0.05
N ASP A 87 -7.31 -28.06 -0.07
CA ASP A 87 -8.76 -28.32 -0.11
C ASP A 87 -9.46 -27.79 1.15
N ASP A 88 -8.91 -28.09 2.33
CA ASP A 88 -9.44 -27.63 3.62
C ASP A 88 -9.42 -26.09 3.72
N GLU A 89 -8.34 -25.44 3.25
CA GLU A 89 -8.22 -23.98 3.22
C GLU A 89 -9.21 -23.32 2.25
N ILE A 90 -9.42 -23.89 1.07
CA ILE A 90 -10.37 -23.34 0.09
C ILE A 90 -11.81 -23.56 0.56
N ALA A 91 -12.12 -24.71 1.14
CA ALA A 91 -13.43 -25.02 1.70
C ALA A 91 -13.78 -24.08 2.87
N SER A 92 -12.88 -23.91 3.84
CA SER A 92 -13.10 -23.03 4.99
C SER A 92 -13.29 -21.57 4.58
N ARG A 93 -12.43 -21.02 3.69
CA ARG A 93 -12.57 -19.65 3.19
C ARG A 93 -13.84 -19.42 2.38
N THR A 94 -14.30 -20.45 1.67
CA THR A 94 -15.59 -20.41 0.96
C THR A 94 -16.76 -20.32 1.93
N LEU A 95 -16.75 -21.10 3.02
CA LEU A 95 -17.78 -21.05 4.06
C LEU A 95 -17.88 -19.67 4.70
N TYR A 96 -16.75 -19.04 5.05
CA TYR A 96 -16.73 -17.68 5.59
C TYR A 96 -17.25 -16.62 4.60
N ALA A 97 -17.04 -16.81 3.30
CA ALA A 97 -17.62 -15.93 2.28
C ALA A 97 -19.13 -16.13 2.13
N CYS A 98 -19.60 -17.38 2.16
CA CYS A 98 -21.02 -17.74 2.04
C CYS A 98 -21.83 -17.24 3.25
N MET A 99 -21.35 -17.50 4.47
CA MET A 99 -22.02 -17.09 5.71
C MET A 99 -22.15 -15.56 5.83
N ARG A 100 -21.18 -14.81 5.29
CA ARG A 100 -21.22 -13.34 5.29
C ARG A 100 -22.32 -12.78 4.40
N ILE A 101 -22.58 -13.41 3.26
CA ILE A 101 -23.67 -13.01 2.35
C ILE A 101 -25.03 -13.24 3.03
N GLU A 102 -25.16 -14.32 3.80
CA GLU A 102 -26.40 -14.71 4.48
C GLU A 102 -26.78 -13.77 5.64
N ILE A 103 -25.80 -13.11 6.28
CA ILE A 103 -26.03 -12.13 7.37
C ILE A 103 -26.41 -10.74 6.82
N LEU A 104 -26.16 -10.47 5.54
CA LEU A 104 -26.43 -9.19 4.89
C LEU A 104 -27.83 -9.11 4.24
N PHE A 105 -28.67 -10.15 4.38
CA PHE A 105 -30.05 -10.22 3.90
C PHE A 105 -31.07 -10.41 5.01
#